data_AF-A0A3C0MCQ4-F1
#
_entry.id   AF-A0A3C0MCQ4-F1
#
_cell.length_a   1.000
_cell.length_b   1.000
_cell.length_c   1.000
_cell.angle_alpha   90.00
_cell.angle_beta   90.00
_cell.angle_gamma   90.00
#
_symmetry.space_group_name_H-M   'P 1'
#
loop_
_entity.id
_entity.type
_entity.pdbx_description
1 polymer ?
#
loop_
_entity_poly.entity_id
_entity_poly.type
_entity_poly.pdbx_seq_one_letter_code
_entity_poly.pdbx_strand_id
1 'polypeptide(L)'
;EDWTKAFVLMSDGVNTVPTTGSQFKSNYTAYGYLYEGRLGTTSGNNATTKQNQLTELVCTRMKDLDIRIYTILLMENNSATVNMMRNCATSPDLFFHTPSTEQLRTTFQIIANDLSNLRISK
;
A
#
# COMPACT_ATOMS: atom_id res chain seq x y z
N GLU A 1 -22.05 -8.94 16.64
CA GLU A 1 -22.20 -8.77 15.19
C GLU A 1 -20.85 -9.01 14.55
N ASP A 2 -20.71 -10.10 13.80
CA ASP A 2 -19.47 -10.35 13.05
C ASP A 2 -19.56 -9.65 11.70
N TRP A 3 -18.86 -8.54 11.54
CA TRP A 3 -18.69 -7.85 10.26
C TRP A 3 -17.36 -8.29 9.64
N THR A 4 -17.38 -8.75 8.39
CA THR A 4 -16.13 -8.98 7.65
C THR A 4 -15.68 -7.64 7.07
N LYS A 5 -14.48 -7.19 7.45
CA LYS A 5 -13.92 -5.93 6.95
C LYS A 5 -13.00 -6.20 5.76
N ALA A 6 -13.04 -5.31 4.78
CA ALA A 6 -12.16 -5.39 3.63
C ALA A 6 -11.52 -4.04 3.32
N PHE A 7 -10.31 -4.07 2.75
CA PHE A 7 -9.53 -2.92 2.34
C PHE A 7 -8.95 -3.16 0.95
N VAL A 8 -9.07 -2.17 0.07
CA VAL A 8 -8.46 -2.21 -1.27
C VAL A 8 -7.39 -1.14 -1.32
N LEU A 9 -6.12 -1.55 -1.40
CA LEU A 9 -4.98 -0.65 -1.58
C LEU A 9 -4.64 -0.56 -3.06
N MET A 10 -4.66 0.65 -3.61
CA MET A 10 -4.20 0.92 -4.97
C MET A 10 -3.03 1.89 -4.96
N SER A 11 -2.03 1.62 -5.78
CA SER A 11 -0.88 2.53 -5.99
C SER A 11 -0.41 2.46 -7.44
N ASP A 12 0.10 3.57 -7.95
CA ASP A 12 0.67 3.73 -9.29
C ASP A 12 2.19 3.91 -9.28
N GLY A 13 2.86 3.72 -8.13
CA GLY A 13 4.30 3.93 -8.06
C GLY A 13 4.95 3.62 -6.71
N VAL A 14 6.25 3.89 -6.65
CA VAL A 14 7.04 3.86 -5.41
C VAL A 14 6.55 4.90 -4.39
N ASN A 15 6.67 4.58 -3.10
CA ASN A 15 6.61 5.60 -2.07
C ASN A 15 7.72 6.64 -2.30
N THR A 16 7.39 7.92 -2.18
CA THR A 16 8.34 9.02 -2.40
C THR A 16 8.33 10.01 -1.25
N VAL A 17 9.52 10.45 -0.86
CA VAL A 17 9.72 11.63 -0.03
C VAL A 17 10.58 12.60 -0.85
N PRO A 18 10.04 13.71 -1.37
CA PRO A 18 10.81 14.63 -2.21
C PRO A 18 11.89 15.34 -1.40
N THR A 19 13.10 14.79 -1.39
CA THR A 19 14.25 15.34 -0.66
C THR A 19 14.83 16.55 -1.37
N THR A 20 15.30 17.54 -0.61
CA THR A 20 15.94 18.75 -1.13
C THR A 20 17.25 19.02 -0.41
N GLY A 21 18.16 19.77 -1.04
CA GLY A 21 19.41 20.23 -0.40
C GLY A 21 19.22 21.40 0.58
N SER A 22 17.97 21.79 0.88
CA SER A 22 17.67 22.89 1.80
C SER A 22 17.84 22.48 3.26
N GLN A 23 17.84 23.45 4.17
CA GLN A 23 17.79 23.20 5.62
C GLN A 23 16.61 22.31 6.05
N PHE A 24 15.53 22.30 5.27
CA PHE A 24 14.33 21.50 5.55
C PHE A 24 14.46 20.03 5.10
N LYS A 25 15.50 19.71 4.31
CA LYS A 25 15.84 18.37 3.77
C LYS A 25 14.80 17.71 2.86
N SER A 26 13.58 18.23 2.79
CA SER A 26 12.52 17.77 1.88
C SER A 26 11.52 18.89 1.59
N ASN A 27 10.63 18.66 0.64
CA ASN A 27 9.36 19.38 0.58
C ASN A 27 8.50 19.03 1.80
N TYR A 28 7.51 19.87 2.11
CA TYR A 28 6.55 19.57 3.18
C TYR A 28 5.65 18.39 2.77
N THR A 29 5.47 17.42 3.66
CA THR A 29 4.69 16.20 3.41
C THR A 29 3.65 15.98 4.53
N ALA A 30 2.88 14.89 4.47
CA ALA A 30 2.00 14.48 5.57
C ALA A 30 2.77 14.22 6.89
N TYR A 31 4.07 13.93 6.80
CA TYR A 31 4.96 13.78 7.95
C TYR A 31 5.69 15.07 8.32
N GLY A 32 5.28 16.22 7.78
CA GLY A 32 6.01 17.48 7.91
C GLY A 32 7.26 17.53 7.02
N TYR A 33 8.26 18.28 7.45
CA TYR A 33 9.57 18.30 6.80
C TYR A 33 10.46 17.18 7.32
N LEU A 34 11.32 16.63 6.46
CA LEU A 34 12.20 15.52 6.81
C LEU A 34 13.17 15.87 7.96
N TYR A 35 13.59 17.13 8.09
CA TYR A 35 14.45 17.55 9.20
C TYR A 35 13.79 17.38 10.58
N GLU A 36 12.46 17.39 10.66
CA GLU A 36 11.71 17.26 11.91
C GLU A 36 11.71 15.82 12.45
N GLY A 37 12.12 14.84 11.64
CA GLY A 37 12.28 13.45 12.07
C GLY A 37 10.97 12.69 12.37
N ARG A 38 9.80 13.27 12.08
CA ARG A 38 8.48 12.66 12.36
C ARG A 38 8.23 11.36 11.58
N LEU A 39 8.88 11.19 10.42
CA LEU A 39 8.88 9.95 9.64
C LEU A 39 9.72 8.83 10.31
N GLY A 40 10.42 9.12 11.40
CA GLY A 40 11.36 8.19 12.04
C GLY A 40 12.75 8.18 11.39
N THR A 41 13.06 9.18 10.57
CA THR A 41 14.38 9.44 9.98
C THR A 41 14.49 10.90 9.59
N THR A 42 15.70 11.45 9.62
CA THR A 42 16.05 12.73 9.01
C THR A 42 16.98 12.58 7.80
N SER A 43 17.27 11.34 7.40
CA SER A 43 18.12 10.99 6.26
C SER A 43 17.27 10.80 5.01
N GLY A 44 17.58 11.54 3.95
CA GLY A 44 16.89 11.41 2.66
C GLY A 44 17.00 9.99 2.08
N ASN A 45 18.18 9.37 2.21
CA ASN A 45 18.44 8.02 1.74
C ASN A 45 17.55 6.96 2.42
N ASN A 46 17.11 7.23 3.66
CA ASN A 46 16.28 6.30 4.43
C ASN A 46 14.80 6.67 4.40
N ALA A 47 14.42 7.80 3.80
CA ALA A 47 13.07 8.34 3.88
C ALA A 47 12.05 7.41 3.19
N THR A 48 12.32 7.01 1.94
CA THR A 48 11.47 6.05 1.22
C THR A 48 11.42 4.69 1.93
N THR A 49 12.56 4.18 2.44
CA THR A 49 12.58 2.93 3.20
C THR A 49 11.69 3.01 4.45
N LYS A 50 11.71 4.13 5.16
CA LYS A 50 10.84 4.34 6.33
C LYS A 50 9.37 4.40 5.95
N GLN A 51 9.05 5.04 4.83
CA GLN A 51 7.67 5.07 4.33
C GLN A 51 7.19 3.66 3.94
N ASN A 52 8.02 2.86 3.26
CA ASN A 52 7.70 1.45 2.97
C ASN A 52 7.45 0.65 4.26
N GLN A 53 8.31 0.79 5.26
CA GLN A 53 8.14 0.12 6.56
C GLN A 53 6.83 0.50 7.25
N LEU A 54 6.40 1.77 7.15
CA LEU A 54 5.11 2.20 7.69
C LEU A 54 3.93 1.62 6.90
N THR A 55 4.02 1.57 5.56
CA THR A 55 3.01 0.89 4.73
C THR A 55 2.88 -0.59 5.13
N GLU A 56 4.00 -1.31 5.21
CA GLU A 56 4.02 -2.72 5.64
C GLU A 56 3.45 -2.90 7.03
N LEU A 57 3.81 -2.04 7.98
CA LEU A 57 3.28 -2.07 9.34
C LEU A 57 1.76 -1.93 9.35
N VAL A 58 1.19 -0.98 8.59
CA VAL A 58 -0.27 -0.81 8.50
C VAL A 58 -0.91 -2.07 7.90
N CYS A 59 -0.31 -2.66 6.86
CA CYS A 59 -0.80 -3.92 6.29
C CYS A 59 -0.78 -5.07 7.30
N THR A 60 0.31 -5.23 8.07
CA THR A 60 0.39 -6.23 9.14
C THR A 60 -0.71 -6.02 10.17
N ARG A 61 -0.90 -4.78 10.66
CA ARG A 61 -1.95 -4.47 11.65
C ARG A 61 -3.35 -4.74 11.13
N MET A 62 -3.61 -4.49 9.84
CA MET A 62 -4.89 -4.81 9.22
C MET A 62 -5.12 -6.32 9.17
N LYS A 63 -4.09 -7.11 8.82
CA LYS A 63 -4.17 -8.58 8.85
C LYS A 63 -4.40 -9.13 10.24
N ASP A 64 -3.74 -8.58 11.26
CA ASP A 64 -3.92 -8.95 12.67
C ASP A 64 -5.36 -8.70 13.16
N LEU A 65 -6.11 -7.84 12.48
CA LEU A 65 -7.51 -7.53 12.75
C LEU A 65 -8.48 -8.26 11.81
N ASP A 66 -8.01 -9.31 11.14
CA ASP A 66 -8.76 -10.12 10.16
C ASP A 66 -9.40 -9.28 9.03
N ILE A 67 -8.78 -8.16 8.67
CA ILE A 67 -9.19 -7.35 7.52
C ILE A 67 -8.69 -8.02 6.25
N ARG A 68 -9.60 -8.26 5.30
CA ARG A 68 -9.24 -8.79 3.97
C ARG A 68 -8.68 -7.68 3.09
N ILE A 69 -7.43 -7.82 2.66
CA ILE A 69 -6.68 -6.80 1.92
C ILE A 69 -6.47 -7.27 0.48
N TYR A 70 -6.93 -6.45 -0.46
CA TYR A 70 -6.62 -6.55 -1.88
C TYR A 70 -5.61 -5.46 -2.23
N THR A 71 -4.67 -5.75 -3.11
CA THR A 71 -3.68 -4.76 -3.55
C THR A 71 -3.63 -4.70 -5.07
N ILE A 72 -3.60 -3.50 -5.62
CA ILE A 72 -3.50 -3.24 -7.05
C ILE A 72 -2.32 -2.31 -7.27
N LEU A 73 -1.31 -2.77 -7.99
CA LEU A 73 -0.15 -1.96 -8.37
C LEU A 73 -0.22 -1.64 -9.85
N LEU A 74 -0.31 -0.36 -10.21
CA LEU A 74 -0.44 0.10 -11.59
C LEU A 74 0.93 0.56 -12.11
N MET A 75 1.27 0.18 -13.34
CA MET A 75 2.40 0.73 -14.11
C MET A 75 3.78 0.76 -13.39
N GLU A 76 4.00 -0.08 -12.38
CA GLU A 76 5.21 -0.06 -11.54
C GLU A 76 5.85 -1.45 -11.44
N ASN A 77 7.17 -1.51 -11.53
CA ASN A 77 7.97 -2.75 -11.54
C ASN A 77 9.14 -2.75 -10.55
N ASN A 78 9.32 -1.69 -9.76
CA ASN A 78 10.31 -1.63 -8.70
C ASN A 78 10.12 -2.82 -7.74
N SER A 79 11.16 -3.65 -7.58
CA SER A 79 11.07 -4.90 -6.84
C SER A 79 10.66 -4.69 -5.38
N ALA A 80 11.12 -3.61 -4.73
CA ALA A 80 10.72 -3.30 -3.36
C ALA A 80 9.23 -2.96 -3.27
N THR A 81 8.71 -2.15 -4.19
CA THR A 81 7.27 -1.82 -4.24
C THR A 81 6.41 -3.03 -4.59
N VAL A 82 6.82 -3.83 -5.59
CA VAL A 82 6.11 -5.06 -5.97
C VAL A 82 6.04 -6.02 -4.79
N ASN A 83 7.15 -6.24 -4.09
CA ASN A 83 7.18 -7.12 -2.92
C ASN A 83 6.36 -6.55 -1.76
N MET A 84 6.46 -5.25 -1.48
CA MET A 84 5.66 -4.58 -0.45
C MET A 84 4.16 -4.73 -0.71
N MET A 85 3.70 -4.45 -1.94
CA MET A 85 2.30 -4.57 -2.32
C MET A 85 1.83 -6.02 -2.28
N ARG A 86 2.59 -6.96 -2.83
CA ARG A 86 2.29 -8.39 -2.75
C ARG A 86 2.18 -8.90 -1.31
N ASN A 87 3.11 -8.48 -0.45
CA ASN A 87 3.12 -8.86 0.96
C ASN A 87 2.02 -8.15 1.77
N CYS A 88 1.50 -7.01 1.30
CA CYS A 88 0.41 -6.31 1.94
C CYS A 88 -0.94 -7.02 1.74
N ALA A 89 -1.16 -7.66 0.59
CA ALA A 89 -2.37 -8.44 0.31
C ALA A 89 -2.57 -9.58 1.32
N THR A 90 -3.83 -9.94 1.65
CA THR A 90 -4.10 -11.04 2.60
C THR A 90 -3.52 -12.36 2.12
N SER A 91 -3.58 -12.63 0.82
CA SER A 91 -2.84 -13.71 0.16
C SER A 91 -2.26 -13.21 -1.17
N PRO A 92 -1.24 -13.89 -1.74
CA PRO A 92 -0.65 -13.51 -3.02
C PRO A 92 -1.66 -13.45 -4.19
N ASP A 93 -2.74 -14.22 -4.12
CA ASP A 93 -3.79 -14.25 -5.15
C ASP A 93 -4.66 -12.98 -5.15
N LEU A 94 -4.59 -12.16 -4.08
CA LEU A 94 -5.28 -10.88 -3.96
C LEU A 94 -4.37 -9.69 -4.31
N PHE A 95 -3.21 -9.96 -4.90
CA PHE A 95 -2.31 -8.98 -5.47
C PHE A 95 -2.45 -8.95 -6.98
N PHE A 96 -2.84 -7.80 -7.52
CA PHE A 96 -3.01 -7.56 -8.95
C PHE A 96 -1.92 -6.62 -9.44
N HIS A 97 -1.02 -7.14 -10.29
CA HIS A 97 0.16 -6.42 -10.75
C HIS A 97 -0.01 -5.93 -12.18
N THR A 98 0.12 -4.62 -12.37
CA THR A 98 0.12 -3.92 -13.65
C THR A 98 -1.04 -4.32 -14.59
N PRO A 99 -2.30 -4.34 -14.12
CA PRO A 99 -3.41 -4.64 -15.02
C PRO A 99 -3.51 -3.54 -16.10
N SER A 100 -3.73 -3.94 -17.34
CA SER A 100 -4.23 -3.04 -18.38
C SER A 100 -5.59 -2.44 -17.98
N THR A 101 -6.05 -1.39 -18.67
CA THR A 101 -7.36 -0.79 -18.39
C THR A 101 -8.50 -1.81 -18.40
N GLU A 102 -8.49 -2.75 -19.34
CA GLU A 102 -9.50 -3.82 -19.41
C GLU A 102 -9.34 -4.85 -18.29
N GLN A 103 -8.10 -5.18 -17.94
CA GLN A 103 -7.80 -6.07 -16.81
C GLN A 103 -8.15 -5.41 -15.47
N LEU A 104 -8.09 -4.08 -15.36
CA LEU A 104 -8.45 -3.35 -14.15
C LEU A 104 -9.95 -3.45 -13.89
N ARG A 105 -10.77 -3.32 -14.95
CA ARG A 105 -12.22 -3.58 -14.87
C ARG A 105 -12.48 -5.00 -14.38
N THR A 106 -11.79 -5.98 -14.96
CA THR A 106 -11.89 -7.40 -14.56
C THR A 106 -11.44 -7.63 -13.12
N THR A 107 -10.37 -6.96 -12.68
CA THR A 107 -9.86 -7.01 -11.30
C THR A 107 -10.91 -6.54 -10.31
N PHE A 108 -11.56 -5.40 -10.56
CA PHE A 108 -12.63 -4.92 -9.69
C PHE A 108 -13.85 -5.84 -9.67
N GLN A 109 -14.16 -6.52 -10.78
CA GLN A 109 -15.22 -7.54 -10.80
C GLN A 109 -14.86 -8.76 -9.93
N ILE A 110 -13.62 -9.22 -9.99
CA ILE A 110 -13.11 -10.29 -9.12
C ILE A 110 -13.25 -9.90 -7.64
N ILE A 111 -12.80 -8.69 -7.29
CA ILE A 111 -12.91 -8.16 -5.92
C ILE A 111 -14.38 -8.08 -5.49
N ALA A 112 -15.28 -7.54 -6.32
CA ALA A 112 -16.70 -7.42 -6.01
C ALA A 112 -17.38 -8.77 -5.78
N ASN A 113 -17.06 -9.77 -6.60
CA ASN A 113 -17.58 -11.13 -6.45
C ASN A 113 -17.08 -11.79 -5.15
N ASP A 114 -15.79 -11.63 -4.85
CA ASP A 114 -15.19 -12.15 -3.62
C ASP A 114 -15.82 -11.50 -2.37
N LEU A 115 -15.99 -10.18 -2.38
CA LEU A 115 -16.70 -9.45 -1.31
C LEU A 115 -18.17 -9.87 -1.17
N SER A 116 -18.85 -10.19 -2.29
CA SER A 116 -20.23 -10.67 -2.27
C SER A 116 -20.32 -12.07 -1.64
N ASN A 117 -19.37 -12.95 -1.91
CA ASN A 117 -19.30 -14.28 -1.28
C ASN A 117 -19.01 -14.18 0.23
N LEU A 118 -18.18 -13.22 0.66
CA LEU A 118 -17.97 -12.96 2.10
C LEU A 118 -19.26 -12.53 2.81
N ARG A 119 -20.19 -11.89 2.09
CA ARG A 119 -21.50 -11.51 2.63
C ARG A 119 -22.45 -12.71 2.75
N ILE A 120 -22.37 -13.67 1.84
CA ILE A 120 -23.30 -14.83 1.76
C ILE A 120 -22.85 -16.00 2.66
N SER A 121 -21.55 -16.13 2.93
CA SER A 121 -20.99 -17.19 3.79
C SER A 121 -21.28 -17.04 5.29
N LYS A 122 -22.15 -16.09 5.65
CA LYS A 122 -22.67 -15.83 6.99
C LYS A 122 -24.18 -16.04 7.01
#